data_AF-A0A6B8T2E4-F1
#
_entry.id   AF-A0A6B8T2E4-F1
#
_cell.length_a   1.000
_cell.length_b   1.000
_cell.length_c   1.000
_cell.angle_alpha   90.00
_cell.angle_beta   90.00
_cell.angle_gamma   90.00
#
_symmetry.space_group_name_H-M   'P 1'
#
loop_
_entity.id
_entity.type
_entity.pdbx_description
1 polymer ?
#
loop_
_entity_poly.entity_id
_entity_poly.type
_entity_poly.pdbx_seq_one_letter_code
_entity_poly.pdbx_strand_id
1 'polypeptide(L)'
;MKKIVLSMAMIASIALVGCENTNSQQGADTASATTEQAVVETPEAQVAYAYTVDPTSVVEWVGSKPAGKHHGTVNVTSGGVNVENGAITKAEFVLDMGTITVLDLKAGDGKEALEAHLKGTDPEKVDHFFNIKEYPTASFVFKSFDGKNLTGDLTIKGKTKEISFPATVAVSDNAVEISSEPFKINRVDFGVNYGSKSVFDDLKDKFINDDIELVVKAKATK
;
A
#
# COMPACT_ATOMS: atom_id res chain seq x y z
N MET A 1 -22.63 48.87 16.80
CA MET A 1 -23.86 49.58 17.24
C MET A 1 -25.03 48.61 17.21
N LYS A 2 -25.99 48.69 18.15
CA LYS A 2 -27.18 47.81 18.19
C LYS A 2 -28.30 48.38 17.30
N LYS A 3 -29.11 47.51 16.68
CA LYS A 3 -30.55 47.73 16.41
C LYS A 3 -31.30 46.40 16.60
N ILE A 4 -32.53 46.48 17.13
CA ILE A 4 -33.36 45.35 17.59
C ILE A 4 -34.82 45.62 17.21
N VAL A 5 -35.52 44.60 16.66
CA VAL A 5 -36.98 44.48 16.44
C VAL A 5 -37.29 42.97 16.44
N LEU A 6 -38.12 42.31 17.26
CA LEU A 6 -39.14 42.66 18.28
C LEU A 6 -40.60 42.82 17.79
N SER A 7 -41.55 42.28 18.57
CA SER A 7 -43.02 42.30 18.41
C SER A 7 -43.57 41.39 17.28
N MET A 8 -44.73 40.70 17.38
CA MET A 8 -45.74 40.46 18.44
C MET A 8 -46.51 39.18 18.00
N ALA A 9 -46.77 38.09 18.76
CA ALA A 9 -47.31 37.84 20.11
C ALA A 9 -48.87 37.80 20.21
N MET A 10 -49.45 36.57 20.23
CA MET A 10 -50.68 36.06 20.90
C MET A 10 -50.83 34.56 20.48
N ILE A 11 -51.00 33.52 21.31
CA ILE A 11 -51.85 33.23 22.50
C ILE A 11 -53.24 32.71 22.13
N ALA A 12 -53.40 31.38 22.15
CA ALA A 12 -54.65 30.63 22.28
C ALA A 12 -54.37 29.28 22.98
N SER A 13 -55.39 28.61 23.53
CA SER A 13 -55.24 27.58 24.59
C SER A 13 -56.33 26.49 24.54
N ILE A 14 -56.21 25.47 25.41
CA ILE A 14 -57.24 24.47 25.81
C ILE A 14 -57.44 23.30 24.79
N ALA A 15 -57.87 22.09 25.18
CA ALA A 15 -57.24 21.05 26.02
C ALA A 15 -58.07 19.72 25.98
N LEU A 16 -57.51 18.65 26.58
CA LEU A 16 -58.16 17.40 27.07
C LEU A 16 -58.52 16.25 26.10
N VAL A 17 -57.81 15.12 26.31
CA VAL A 17 -58.30 13.73 26.54
C VAL A 17 -59.24 13.04 25.54
N GLY A 18 -58.81 11.88 25.05
CA GLY A 18 -59.68 10.80 24.54
C GLY A 18 -58.88 9.62 23.99
N CYS A 19 -59.07 8.41 24.55
CA CYS A 19 -58.47 7.17 24.06
C CYS A 19 -59.54 6.10 23.89
N GLU A 20 -59.65 5.47 22.72
CA GLU A 20 -60.07 4.07 22.59
C GLU A 20 -59.68 3.47 21.22
N ASN A 21 -59.65 2.13 21.14
CA ASN A 21 -59.16 1.39 19.96
C ASN A 21 -60.25 1.18 18.89
N THR A 22 -59.86 1.20 17.62
CA THR A 22 -60.42 0.30 16.59
C THR A 22 -59.37 0.04 15.49
N ASN A 23 -59.34 -1.20 15.00
CA ASN A 23 -58.38 -1.70 14.01
C ASN A 23 -58.84 -1.43 12.56
N SER A 24 -57.96 -0.84 11.72
CA SER A 24 -57.87 -1.19 10.28
C SER A 24 -56.68 -0.55 9.54
N GLN A 25 -55.85 -1.40 8.92
CA GLN A 25 -55.01 -1.23 7.72
C GLN A 25 -54.35 0.13 7.34
N GLN A 26 -53.01 0.09 7.32
CA GLN A 26 -52.14 0.32 6.13
C GLN A 26 -52.02 1.75 5.52
N GLY A 27 -50.87 2.40 5.76
CA GLY A 27 -50.40 3.57 4.99
C GLY A 27 -49.11 4.17 5.56
N ALA A 28 -48.06 4.25 4.76
CA ALA A 28 -46.69 4.64 5.13
C ALA A 28 -46.56 6.00 5.87
N ASP A 29 -45.81 6.04 6.98
CA ASP A 29 -44.40 6.49 6.96
C ASP A 29 -43.78 6.43 8.38
N THR A 30 -43.08 5.34 8.69
CA THR A 30 -42.34 5.20 9.96
C THR A 30 -40.90 5.69 9.76
N ALA A 31 -40.56 6.82 10.38
CA ALA A 31 -39.17 7.24 10.52
C ALA A 31 -38.40 6.22 11.39
N SER A 32 -37.73 5.27 10.75
CA SER A 32 -36.93 4.26 11.45
C SER A 32 -35.66 4.91 12.00
N ALA A 33 -35.48 4.90 13.31
CA ALA A 33 -34.24 5.34 13.94
C ALA A 33 -33.09 4.44 13.49
N THR A 34 -32.01 5.03 12.97
CA THR A 34 -30.78 4.30 12.67
C THR A 34 -30.12 3.92 14.00
N THR A 35 -30.32 2.69 14.46
CA THR A 35 -29.51 2.12 15.54
C THR A 35 -28.07 2.01 15.05
N GLU A 36 -27.19 2.82 15.64
CA GLU A 36 -25.76 2.83 15.37
C GLU A 36 -25.16 1.46 15.76
N GLN A 37 -24.97 0.60 14.76
CA GLN A 37 -24.31 -0.69 14.96
C GLN A 37 -22.83 -0.44 15.18
N ALA A 38 -22.39 -0.55 16.44
CA ALA A 38 -20.99 -0.58 16.78
C ALA A 38 -20.31 -1.73 16.00
N VAL A 39 -19.41 -1.38 15.09
CA VAL A 39 -18.59 -2.35 14.38
C VAL A 39 -17.66 -2.97 15.41
N VAL A 40 -17.91 -4.23 15.75
CA VAL A 40 -17.01 -5.01 16.61
C VAL A 40 -15.81 -5.40 15.76
N GLU A 41 -14.79 -4.54 15.76
CA GLU A 41 -13.47 -4.86 15.22
C GLU A 41 -12.97 -6.14 15.91
N THR A 42 -13.04 -7.25 15.18
CA THR A 42 -12.46 -8.51 15.62
C THR A 42 -10.95 -8.36 15.47
N PRO A 43 -10.14 -8.54 16.52
CA PRO A 43 -8.70 -8.37 16.41
C PRO A 43 -8.16 -9.29 15.30
N GLU A 44 -7.51 -8.70 14.29
CA GLU A 44 -6.80 -9.49 13.29
C GLU A 44 -5.78 -10.37 14.00
N ALA A 45 -5.91 -11.69 13.84
CA ALA A 45 -5.05 -12.64 14.50
C ALA A 45 -3.63 -12.48 13.96
N GLN A 46 -2.79 -11.74 14.70
CA GLN A 46 -1.42 -11.43 14.30
C GLN A 46 -0.70 -12.72 13.90
N VAL A 47 -0.25 -12.77 12.65
CA VAL A 47 0.46 -13.94 12.14
C VAL A 47 1.77 -14.07 12.91
N ALA A 48 1.85 -15.09 13.75
CA ALA A 48 3.09 -15.44 14.44
C ALA A 48 4.11 -15.96 13.41
N TYR A 49 5.18 -15.18 13.22
CA TYR A 49 6.36 -15.59 12.46
C TYR A 49 7.42 -16.14 13.42
N ALA A 50 8.04 -17.27 13.05
CA ALA A 50 9.15 -17.87 13.80
C ALA A 50 10.46 -17.10 13.64
N TYR A 51 10.57 -16.30 12.57
CA TYR A 51 11.62 -15.31 12.34
C TYR A 51 10.94 -14.01 11.87
N THR A 52 11.13 -12.88 12.56
CA THR A 52 10.60 -11.56 12.16
C THR A 52 11.62 -10.76 11.34
N VAL A 53 11.17 -9.87 10.45
CA VAL A 53 12.05 -9.02 9.62
C VAL A 53 13.10 -8.25 10.44
N ASP A 54 14.35 -8.36 10.01
CA ASP A 54 15.50 -7.58 10.49
C ASP A 54 15.49 -6.19 9.81
N PRO A 55 15.63 -5.06 10.54
CA PRO A 55 15.61 -3.71 9.98
C PRO A 55 16.69 -3.38 8.92
N THR A 56 17.68 -4.24 8.72
CA THR A 56 18.64 -4.14 7.60
C THR A 56 18.07 -4.60 6.25
N SER A 57 16.86 -5.18 6.25
CA SER A 57 16.20 -5.71 5.05
C SER A 57 15.78 -4.62 4.07
N VAL A 58 16.14 -4.78 2.80
CA VAL A 58 15.99 -3.75 1.76
C VAL A 58 15.76 -4.36 0.39
N VAL A 59 15.02 -3.63 -0.46
CA VAL A 59 14.97 -3.87 -1.91
C VAL A 59 15.64 -2.68 -2.60
N GLU A 60 16.69 -2.97 -3.37
CA GLU A 60 17.33 -2.02 -4.27
C GLU A 60 16.58 -2.00 -5.61
N TRP A 61 16.50 -0.83 -6.24
CA TRP A 61 15.80 -0.62 -7.51
C TRP A 61 16.61 0.22 -8.50
N VAL A 62 16.40 -0.02 -9.80
CA VAL A 62 16.96 0.79 -10.89
C VAL A 62 15.87 1.15 -11.90
N GLY A 63 15.61 2.45 -12.05
CA GLY A 63 14.69 3.01 -13.05
C GLY A 63 15.45 3.71 -14.17
N SER A 64 15.00 3.60 -15.42
CA SER A 64 15.75 4.08 -16.59
C SER A 64 14.91 4.75 -17.67
N LYS A 65 15.56 5.63 -18.44
CA LYS A 65 15.06 6.39 -19.60
C LYS A 65 16.18 6.45 -20.66
N PRO A 66 15.94 6.83 -21.93
CA PRO A 66 17.01 6.95 -22.93
C PRO A 66 18.17 7.86 -22.50
N ALA A 67 17.86 8.92 -21.75
CA ALA A 67 18.82 9.90 -21.26
C ALA A 67 19.52 9.52 -19.94
N GLY A 68 19.38 8.29 -19.42
CA GLY A 68 20.09 7.81 -18.24
C GLY A 68 19.27 6.94 -17.29
N LYS A 69 19.84 6.60 -16.13
CA LYS A 69 19.18 5.81 -15.09
C LYS A 69 19.38 6.45 -13.71
N HIS A 70 18.46 6.15 -12.80
CA HIS A 70 18.56 6.43 -11.37
C HIS A 70 18.43 5.12 -10.59
N HIS A 71 19.02 5.05 -9.40
CA HIS A 71 18.90 3.88 -8.54
C HIS A 71 18.69 4.27 -7.08
N GLY A 72 18.16 3.33 -6.30
CA GLY A 72 17.76 3.61 -4.93
C GLY A 72 17.36 2.38 -4.15
N THR A 73 16.74 2.63 -3.00
CA THR A 73 16.25 1.60 -2.07
C THR A 73 14.81 1.85 -1.64
N VAL A 74 14.17 0.78 -1.14
CA VAL A 74 12.96 0.80 -0.29
C VAL A 74 13.19 -0.22 0.83
N ASN A 75 12.92 0.15 2.08
CA ASN A 75 13.14 -0.71 3.24
C ASN A 75 11.99 -1.72 3.38
N VAL A 76 12.33 -2.95 3.77
CA VAL A 76 11.36 -3.94 4.27
C VAL A 76 11.24 -3.73 5.77
N THR A 77 10.03 -3.42 6.26
CA THR A 77 9.83 -2.90 7.63
C THR A 77 9.04 -3.83 8.54
N SER A 78 8.29 -4.79 8.00
CA SER A 78 7.58 -5.80 8.79
C SER A 78 7.29 -7.09 8.01
N GLY A 79 6.75 -8.08 8.70
CA GLY A 79 6.57 -9.44 8.21
C GLY A 79 7.59 -10.41 8.82
N GLY A 80 7.78 -11.56 8.18
CA GLY A 80 8.64 -12.62 8.69
C GLY A 80 8.52 -13.94 7.91
N VAL A 81 9.13 -14.99 8.47
CA VAL A 81 9.30 -16.31 7.87
C VAL A 81 8.97 -17.41 8.88
N ASN A 82 8.31 -18.48 8.41
CA ASN A 82 8.18 -19.76 9.08
C ASN A 82 8.95 -20.83 8.30
N VAL A 83 9.63 -21.71 9.02
CA VAL A 83 10.49 -22.77 8.47
C VAL A 83 10.15 -24.09 9.13
N GLU A 84 9.96 -25.12 8.32
CA GLU A 84 9.77 -26.51 8.77
C GLU A 84 10.70 -27.43 7.98
N ASN A 85 11.38 -28.35 8.66
CA ASN A 85 12.32 -29.30 8.04
C ASN A 85 13.42 -28.65 7.16
N GLY A 86 13.77 -27.39 7.44
CA GLY A 86 14.75 -26.60 6.69
C GLY A 86 14.20 -25.85 5.46
N ALA A 87 12.91 -25.98 5.14
CA ALA A 87 12.25 -25.27 4.04
C ALA A 87 11.32 -24.16 4.56
N ILE A 88 11.20 -23.07 3.80
CA ILE A 88 10.22 -22.00 4.08
C ILE A 88 8.80 -22.54 3.83
N THR A 89 7.92 -22.48 4.84
CA THR A 89 6.49 -22.86 4.72
C THR A 89 5.55 -21.67 4.63
N LYS A 90 5.92 -20.53 5.23
CA LYS A 90 5.31 -19.21 4.97
C LYS A 90 6.39 -18.15 4.99
N ALA A 91 6.32 -17.16 4.11
CA ALA A 91 6.97 -15.88 4.31
C ALA A 91 6.09 -14.74 3.82
N GLU A 92 6.19 -13.60 4.47
CA GLU A 92 5.49 -12.37 4.11
C GLU A 92 6.40 -11.19 4.42
N PHE A 93 6.52 -10.24 3.50
CA PHE A 93 7.40 -9.08 3.63
C PHE A 93 6.63 -7.82 3.25
N VAL A 94 6.67 -6.80 4.10
CA VAL A 94 6.03 -5.49 3.87
C VAL A 94 7.09 -4.43 3.68
N LEU A 95 6.97 -3.66 2.61
CA LEU A 95 7.86 -2.55 2.27
C LEU A 95 7.16 -1.23 2.60
N ASP A 96 7.85 -0.34 3.32
CA ASP A 96 7.36 1.02 3.57
C ASP A 96 7.73 1.92 2.38
N MET A 97 6.75 2.29 1.57
CA MET A 97 6.96 3.11 0.37
C MET A 97 7.34 4.56 0.70
N GLY A 98 7.13 5.01 1.95
CA GLY A 98 7.68 6.25 2.48
C GLY A 98 9.21 6.27 2.52
N THR A 99 9.86 5.10 2.58
CA THR A 99 11.32 4.98 2.64
C THR A 99 12.03 5.03 1.28
N ILE A 100 11.31 5.16 0.14
CA ILE A 100 11.93 5.30 -1.19
C ILE A 100 13.04 6.36 -1.14
N THR A 101 14.27 5.94 -1.44
CA THR A 101 15.46 6.79 -1.37
C THR A 101 16.28 6.67 -2.64
N VAL A 102 16.61 7.79 -3.29
CA VAL A 102 17.49 7.87 -4.45
C VAL A 102 18.95 7.98 -3.99
N LEU A 103 19.85 7.17 -4.56
CA LEU A 103 21.23 7.04 -4.12
C LEU A 103 22.27 7.65 -5.07
N ASP A 104 21.92 7.89 -6.34
CA ASP A 104 22.82 8.50 -7.34
C ASP A 104 22.78 10.04 -7.40
N LEU A 105 21.82 10.68 -6.72
CA LEU A 105 21.69 12.13 -6.64
C LEU A 105 22.03 12.66 -5.24
N LYS A 106 22.66 13.83 -5.16
CA LYS A 106 22.94 14.52 -3.89
C LYS A 106 21.73 15.36 -3.46
N ALA A 107 21.69 15.68 -2.17
CA ALA A 107 20.71 16.62 -1.63
C ALA A 107 20.84 17.99 -2.32
N GLY A 108 19.72 18.55 -2.78
CA GLY A 108 19.67 19.78 -3.59
C GLY A 108 19.91 19.57 -5.09
N ASP A 109 20.65 18.53 -5.50
CA ASP A 109 20.88 18.16 -6.91
C ASP A 109 19.69 17.38 -7.51
N GLY A 110 18.47 17.73 -7.12
CA GLY A 110 17.22 17.13 -7.61
C GLY A 110 16.78 15.83 -6.93
N LYS A 111 17.55 15.28 -5.97
CA LYS A 111 17.23 14.09 -5.17
C LYS A 111 15.82 14.17 -4.56
N GLU A 112 15.56 15.24 -3.82
CA GLU A 112 14.30 15.45 -3.09
C GLU A 112 13.10 15.58 -4.05
N ALA A 113 13.30 16.20 -5.21
CA ALA A 113 12.26 16.37 -6.22
C ALA A 113 11.91 15.04 -6.90
N LEU A 114 12.90 14.17 -7.16
CA LEU A 114 12.66 12.83 -7.69
C LEU A 114 11.98 11.94 -6.64
N GLU A 115 12.43 11.97 -5.39
CA GLU A 115 11.79 11.21 -4.30
C GLU A 115 10.34 11.66 -4.05
N ALA A 116 10.07 12.97 -4.06
CA ALA A 116 8.71 13.50 -3.91
C ALA A 116 7.78 13.08 -5.05
N HIS A 117 8.28 13.06 -6.30
CA HIS A 117 7.53 12.62 -7.46
C HIS A 117 7.28 11.09 -7.45
N LEU A 118 8.28 10.28 -7.09
CA LEU A 118 8.11 8.83 -6.92
C LEU A 118 7.08 8.50 -5.83
N LYS A 119 7.17 9.18 -4.68
CA LYS A 119 6.23 8.98 -3.56
C LYS A 119 4.83 9.54 -3.84
N GLY A 120 4.70 10.49 -4.76
CA GLY A 120 3.44 11.18 -5.01
C GLY A 120 3.09 12.22 -3.92
N THR A 121 4.10 12.82 -3.28
CA THR A 121 3.90 13.88 -2.28
C THR A 121 3.76 15.28 -2.91
N ASP A 122 4.09 15.42 -4.19
CA ASP A 122 3.77 16.59 -5.02
C ASP A 122 2.27 16.59 -5.38
N PRO A 123 1.47 17.58 -4.96
CA PRO A 123 0.01 17.58 -5.15
C PRO A 123 -0.46 17.56 -6.61
N GLU A 124 0.37 17.96 -7.58
CA GLU A 124 0.03 17.91 -9.01
C GLU A 124 0.38 16.56 -9.66
N LYS A 125 1.11 15.69 -8.95
CA LYS A 125 1.78 14.49 -9.50
C LYS A 125 1.53 13.23 -8.68
N VAL A 126 0.58 13.29 -7.74
CA VAL A 126 0.29 12.25 -6.73
C VAL A 126 0.26 10.83 -7.31
N ASP A 127 -0.53 10.61 -8.37
CA ASP A 127 -0.73 9.27 -8.92
C ASP A 127 0.22 8.88 -10.08
N HIS A 128 1.19 9.73 -10.43
CA HIS A 128 2.17 9.40 -11.48
C HIS A 128 2.96 8.13 -11.16
N PHE A 129 3.33 7.95 -9.89
CA PHE A 129 4.05 6.78 -9.40
C PHE A 129 3.26 6.06 -8.30
N PHE A 130 3.76 6.04 -7.06
CA PHE A 130 3.28 5.10 -6.03
C PHE A 130 2.11 5.62 -5.19
N ASN A 131 1.88 6.94 -5.11
CA ASN A 131 0.78 7.53 -4.32
C ASN A 131 0.77 7.00 -2.87
N ILE A 132 1.86 7.23 -2.11
CA ILE A 132 2.07 6.59 -0.81
C ILE A 132 1.09 7.02 0.29
N LYS A 133 0.24 8.01 0.01
CA LYS A 133 -0.86 8.42 0.90
C LYS A 133 -2.03 7.43 0.83
N GLU A 134 -2.23 6.80 -0.33
CA GLU A 134 -3.26 5.80 -0.60
C GLU A 134 -2.70 4.38 -0.54
N TYR A 135 -1.45 4.21 -0.99
CA TYR A 135 -0.70 2.94 -0.99
C TYR A 135 0.61 3.08 -0.20
N PRO A 136 0.55 3.21 1.14
CA PRO A 136 1.74 3.42 1.98
C PRO A 136 2.70 2.23 1.96
N THR A 137 2.20 1.03 1.62
CA THR A 137 2.98 -0.20 1.58
C THR A 137 2.92 -0.90 0.23
N ALA A 138 4.00 -1.60 -0.09
CA ALA A 138 3.98 -2.76 -0.97
C ALA A 138 4.17 -4.02 -0.14
N SER A 139 3.77 -5.18 -0.64
CA SER A 139 3.96 -6.46 0.06
C SER A 139 4.36 -7.59 -0.88
N PHE A 140 5.02 -8.61 -0.34
CA PHE A 140 5.31 -9.86 -1.03
C PHE A 140 4.89 -11.04 -0.16
N VAL A 141 4.05 -11.93 -0.71
CA VAL A 141 3.59 -13.16 -0.05
C VAL A 141 4.18 -14.38 -0.76
N PHE A 142 4.97 -15.17 -0.03
CA PHE A 142 5.64 -16.35 -0.58
C PHE A 142 4.65 -17.46 -0.97
N LYS A 143 4.93 -18.12 -2.10
CA LYS A 143 4.24 -19.33 -2.57
C LYS A 143 5.15 -20.55 -2.61
N SER A 144 6.36 -20.43 -3.15
CA SER A 144 7.29 -21.56 -3.29
C SER A 144 8.75 -21.13 -3.51
N PHE A 145 9.67 -22.06 -3.26
CA PHE A 145 11.08 -21.98 -3.66
C PHE A 145 11.47 -23.32 -4.28
N ASP A 146 11.97 -23.33 -5.51
CA ASP A 146 12.33 -24.56 -6.23
C ASP A 146 13.79 -25.02 -6.02
N GLY A 147 14.53 -24.31 -5.15
CA GLY A 147 15.98 -24.46 -4.95
C GLY A 147 16.82 -23.43 -5.73
N LYS A 148 16.20 -22.65 -6.62
CA LYS A 148 16.85 -21.60 -7.43
C LYS A 148 16.00 -20.33 -7.56
N ASN A 149 14.70 -20.46 -7.79
CA ASN A 149 13.76 -19.37 -7.99
C ASN A 149 12.77 -19.31 -6.82
N LEU A 150 12.55 -18.11 -6.29
CA LEU A 150 11.55 -17.82 -5.27
C LEU A 150 10.33 -17.21 -5.96
N THR A 151 9.16 -17.81 -5.73
CA THR A 151 7.89 -17.44 -6.36
C THR A 151 6.90 -16.97 -5.30
N GLY A 152 6.13 -15.92 -5.61
CA GLY A 152 5.13 -15.37 -4.71
C GLY A 152 4.38 -14.18 -5.28
N ASP A 153 3.37 -13.73 -4.57
CA ASP A 153 2.52 -12.61 -4.96
C ASP A 153 3.11 -11.29 -4.48
N LEU A 154 3.62 -10.50 -5.42
CA LEU A 154 4.01 -9.11 -5.21
C LEU A 154 2.78 -8.21 -5.37
N THR A 155 2.55 -7.33 -4.39
CA THR A 155 1.51 -6.30 -4.44
C THR A 155 2.13 -4.91 -4.36
N ILE A 156 1.92 -4.09 -5.38
CA ILE A 156 2.36 -2.69 -5.47
C ILE A 156 1.16 -1.85 -5.93
N LYS A 157 0.95 -0.69 -5.30
CA LYS A 157 -0.13 0.26 -5.66
C LYS A 157 -1.51 -0.43 -5.77
N GLY A 158 -1.81 -1.29 -4.79
CA GLY A 158 -3.07 -2.04 -4.71
C GLY A 158 -3.26 -3.15 -5.75
N LYS A 159 -2.27 -3.41 -6.62
CA LYS A 159 -2.34 -4.48 -7.64
C LYS A 159 -1.40 -5.62 -7.32
N THR A 160 -1.92 -6.83 -7.36
CA THR A 160 -1.18 -8.07 -7.09
C THR A 160 -0.79 -8.79 -8.39
N LYS A 161 0.43 -9.30 -8.45
CA LYS A 161 0.96 -10.16 -9.52
C LYS A 161 1.85 -11.24 -8.92
N GLU A 162 1.68 -12.47 -9.37
CA GLU A 162 2.66 -13.52 -9.11
C GLU A 162 3.95 -13.18 -9.87
N ILE A 163 5.08 -13.22 -9.18
CA ILE A 163 6.42 -13.10 -9.75
C ILE A 163 7.28 -14.28 -9.34
N SER A 164 8.28 -14.61 -10.15
CA SER A 164 9.31 -15.60 -9.84
C SER A 164 10.68 -15.03 -10.20
N PHE A 165 11.63 -15.10 -9.27
CA PHE A 165 12.96 -14.49 -9.42
C PHE A 165 14.07 -15.38 -8.85
N PRO A 166 15.30 -15.35 -9.42
CA PRO A 166 16.42 -16.12 -8.92
C PRO A 166 16.83 -15.64 -7.54
N ALA A 167 16.90 -16.55 -6.57
CA ALA A 167 17.20 -16.24 -5.18
C ALA A 167 18.10 -17.30 -4.52
N THR A 168 19.05 -16.85 -3.71
CA THR A 168 19.73 -17.67 -2.71
C THR A 168 18.97 -17.56 -1.40
N VAL A 169 18.62 -18.70 -0.81
CA VAL A 169 17.97 -18.77 0.51
C VAL A 169 18.89 -19.52 1.45
N ALA A 170 19.29 -18.88 2.54
CA ALA A 170 20.07 -19.46 3.63
C ALA A 170 19.21 -19.53 4.89
N VAL A 171 19.14 -20.73 5.50
CA VAL A 171 18.36 -21.00 6.72
C VAL A 171 19.32 -21.45 7.82
N SER A 172 19.17 -20.87 9.00
CA SER A 172 19.96 -21.18 10.20
C SER A 172 19.10 -21.13 11.45
N ASP A 173 19.61 -21.62 12.58
CA ASP A 173 18.87 -21.63 13.85
C ASP A 173 18.41 -20.25 14.33
N ASN A 174 19.06 -19.16 13.92
CA ASN A 174 18.76 -17.81 14.42
C ASN A 174 18.30 -16.83 13.34
N ALA A 175 18.51 -17.15 12.06
CA ALA A 175 18.17 -16.28 10.94
C ALA A 175 17.81 -17.04 9.66
N VAL A 176 16.91 -16.45 8.87
CA VAL A 176 16.71 -16.74 7.44
C VAL A 176 17.18 -15.53 6.64
N GLU A 177 18.01 -15.76 5.63
CA GLU A 177 18.53 -14.73 4.73
C GLU A 177 18.16 -15.07 3.28
N ILE A 178 17.66 -14.07 2.55
CA ILE A 178 17.18 -14.19 1.17
C ILE A 178 17.81 -13.08 0.34
N SER A 179 18.61 -13.46 -0.65
CA SER A 179 19.24 -12.52 -1.60
C SER A 179 18.92 -12.89 -3.04
N SER A 180 18.69 -11.91 -3.91
CA SER A 180 18.51 -12.15 -5.35
C SER A 180 19.72 -11.66 -6.16
N GLU A 181 19.90 -12.24 -7.34
CA GLU A 181 20.58 -11.54 -8.44
C GLU A 181 19.66 -10.43 -8.97
N PRO A 182 20.15 -9.48 -9.80
CA PRO A 182 19.30 -8.50 -10.47
C PRO A 182 18.24 -9.18 -11.36
N PHE A 183 16.97 -8.90 -11.09
CA PHE A 183 15.83 -9.36 -11.89
C PHE A 183 14.94 -8.18 -12.27
N LYS A 184 13.96 -8.39 -13.14
CA LYS A 184 13.08 -7.33 -13.64
C LYS A 184 11.61 -7.60 -13.36
N ILE A 185 10.87 -6.53 -13.11
CA ILE A 185 9.40 -6.49 -13.14
C ILE A 185 8.93 -5.40 -14.11
N ASN A 186 7.75 -5.57 -14.70
CA ASN A 186 7.09 -4.51 -15.46
C ASN A 186 6.24 -3.65 -14.52
N ARG A 187 6.51 -2.35 -14.42
CA ARG A 187 5.80 -1.40 -13.54
C ARG A 187 4.36 -1.12 -13.97
N VAL A 188 4.03 -1.32 -15.25
CA VAL A 188 2.70 -1.06 -15.82
C VAL A 188 1.68 -2.09 -15.34
N ASP A 189 2.11 -3.34 -15.10
CA ASP A 189 1.29 -4.38 -14.46
C ASP A 189 0.76 -3.95 -13.09
N PHE A 190 1.51 -3.09 -12.39
CA PHE A 190 1.17 -2.50 -11.09
C PHE A 190 0.49 -1.12 -11.19
N GLY A 191 0.21 -0.60 -12.39
CA GLY A 191 -0.43 0.72 -12.56
C GLY A 191 0.48 1.93 -12.28
N VAL A 192 1.80 1.72 -12.23
CA VAL A 192 2.81 2.77 -12.05
C VAL A 192 3.15 3.32 -13.44
N ASN A 193 2.18 4.00 -14.07
CA ASN A 193 2.14 4.17 -15.53
C ASN A 193 2.88 5.39 -16.08
N TYR A 194 3.23 6.40 -15.28
CA TYR A 194 3.73 7.68 -15.78
C TYR A 194 4.93 7.55 -16.74
N GLY A 195 4.87 8.24 -17.88
CA GLY A 195 5.91 8.21 -18.90
C GLY A 195 6.17 6.83 -19.53
N SER A 196 5.26 5.86 -19.37
CA SER A 196 5.34 4.55 -20.04
C SER A 196 5.07 4.66 -21.54
N LYS A 197 5.87 3.94 -22.35
CA LYS A 197 5.67 3.84 -23.80
C LYS A 197 4.67 2.76 -24.23
N SER A 198 4.23 1.89 -23.32
CA SER A 198 3.12 0.95 -23.58
C SER A 198 1.76 1.50 -23.17
N VAL A 199 1.73 2.63 -22.44
CA VAL A 199 0.49 3.32 -22.00
C VAL A 199 0.26 4.65 -22.72
N PHE A 200 1.31 5.37 -23.13
CA PHE A 200 1.20 6.71 -23.72
C PHE A 200 2.04 6.87 -25.01
N ASP A 201 1.39 7.40 -26.04
CA ASP A 201 2.01 7.79 -27.31
C ASP A 201 2.86 9.06 -27.21
N ASP A 202 3.57 9.39 -28.29
CA ASP A 202 4.30 10.66 -28.54
C ASP A 202 5.35 11.12 -27.51
N LEU A 203 5.70 10.28 -26.52
CA LEU A 203 6.73 10.57 -25.51
C LEU A 203 8.15 10.81 -26.06
N LYS A 204 8.41 10.44 -27.33
CA LYS A 204 9.74 10.51 -28.00
C LYS A 204 10.82 9.85 -27.13
N ASP A 205 11.78 10.62 -26.61
CA ASP A 205 12.88 10.15 -25.77
C ASP A 205 12.71 10.52 -24.28
N LYS A 206 11.56 11.10 -23.91
CA LYS A 206 11.22 11.47 -22.53
C LYS A 206 10.59 10.32 -21.74
N PHE A 207 10.37 9.17 -22.38
CA PHE A 207 9.76 8.00 -21.75
C PHE A 207 10.67 7.37 -20.70
N ILE A 208 10.04 6.67 -19.76
CA ILE A 208 10.67 5.86 -18.73
C ILE A 208 10.36 4.40 -19.10
N ASN A 209 11.38 3.54 -19.07
CA ASN A 209 11.23 2.12 -19.37
C ASN A 209 10.19 1.45 -18.46
N ASP A 210 9.47 0.47 -19.00
CA ASP A 210 8.45 -0.26 -18.25
C ASP A 210 9.08 -1.33 -17.34
N ASP A 211 10.21 -1.90 -17.79
CA ASP A 211 11.13 -2.68 -16.95
C ASP A 211 11.73 -1.82 -15.82
N ILE A 212 11.52 -2.25 -14.58
CA ILE A 212 12.29 -1.85 -13.40
C ILE A 212 13.12 -3.05 -12.95
N GLU A 213 14.41 -2.83 -12.75
CA GLU A 213 15.33 -3.83 -12.23
C GLU A 213 15.38 -3.75 -10.69
N LEU A 214 15.36 -4.90 -10.02
CA LEU A 214 15.29 -5.06 -8.57
C LEU A 214 16.38 -6.01 -8.07
N VAL A 215 16.87 -5.75 -6.85
CA VAL A 215 17.69 -6.69 -6.06
C VAL A 215 17.09 -6.78 -4.65
N VAL A 216 16.74 -7.98 -4.22
CA VAL A 216 16.20 -8.26 -2.88
C VAL A 216 17.35 -8.62 -1.93
N LYS A 217 17.36 -8.02 -0.73
CA LYS A 217 18.25 -8.34 0.39
C LYS A 217 17.40 -8.37 1.67
N ALA A 218 16.72 -9.47 1.91
CA ALA A 218 15.84 -9.64 3.06
C ALA A 218 16.45 -10.58 4.10
N LYS A 219 16.24 -10.26 5.37
CA LYS A 219 16.67 -11.05 6.51
C LYS A 219 15.56 -11.09 7.56
N ALA A 220 15.40 -12.24 8.20
CA ALA A 220 14.52 -12.40 9.35
C ALA A 220 15.24 -13.14 10.48
N THR A 221 15.03 -12.74 11.72
CA THR A 221 15.66 -13.33 12.92
C THR A 221 14.61 -13.77 13.94
N LYS A 222 14.99 -14.70 14.83
CA LYS A 222 14.21 -15.01 16.04
C LYS A 222 14.15 -13.84 17.02
#